data_AF-A0A0N1FLB1-F1
#
_entry.id   AF-A0A0N1FLB1-F1
#
_cell.length_a   1.000
_cell.length_b   1.000
_cell.length_c   1.000
_cell.angle_alpha   90.00
_cell.angle_beta   90.00
_cell.angle_gamma   90.00
#
_symmetry.space_group_name_H-M   'P 1'
#
loop_
_entity.id
_entity.type
_entity.pdbx_description
1 polymer ?
#
loop_
_entity_poly.entity_id
_entity_poly.type
_entity_poly.pdbx_seq_one_letter_code
_entity_poly.pdbx_strand_id
1 'polypeptide(L)'
;MPRPRKKRPRREVKKVARSTATLEEFDRRSCPEGLVTRRQLRERGLSPGGHGPVAILRCKYCAFRPDISCNHPTRGWLYDVALARPKRVPTMAQEWALDRAMAARSTCPECRRRYYFCLPLRTQGSCDPCARGYEPSPDTYFASTAPVSHRLAA
;
A
#
# COMPACT_ATOMS: atom_id res chain seq x y z
N MET A 1 -6.07 32.44 -10.55
CA MET A 1 -6.07 32.80 -9.11
C MET A 1 -5.63 31.59 -8.28
N PRO A 2 -4.59 31.68 -7.42
CA PRO A 2 -4.24 30.58 -6.53
C PRO A 2 -5.35 30.39 -5.49
N ARG A 3 -5.91 29.17 -5.38
CA ARG A 3 -6.91 28.86 -4.36
C ARG A 3 -6.30 29.09 -2.97
N PRO A 4 -6.93 29.88 -2.08
CA PRO A 4 -6.44 30.04 -0.73
C PRO A 4 -6.45 28.68 -0.02
N ARG A 5 -5.31 28.29 0.56
CA ARG A 5 -5.20 27.05 1.35
C ARG A 5 -6.13 27.18 2.56
N LYS A 6 -7.27 26.48 2.55
CA LYS A 6 -8.14 26.33 3.73
C LYS A 6 -7.31 25.74 4.88
N LYS A 7 -7.02 26.53 5.91
CA LYS A 7 -6.44 26.01 7.16
C LYS A 7 -7.46 25.05 7.77
N ARG A 8 -7.14 23.75 7.81
CA ARG A 8 -7.98 22.79 8.53
C ARG A 8 -7.95 23.16 10.01
N PRO A 9 -9.10 23.26 10.69
CA PRO A 9 -9.12 23.50 12.13
C PRO A 9 -8.31 22.42 12.83
N ARG A 10 -7.56 22.81 13.86
CA ARG A 10 -6.77 21.87 14.66
C ARG A 10 -7.75 20.88 15.27
N ARG A 11 -7.70 19.62 14.83
CA ARG A 11 -8.61 18.57 15.32
C ARG A 11 -8.51 18.53 16.83
N GLU A 12 -9.60 18.86 17.52
CA GLU A 12 -9.64 18.82 18.96
C GLU A 12 -9.45 17.37 19.40
N VAL A 13 -8.30 17.09 20.00
CA VAL A 13 -7.95 15.72 20.37
C VAL A 13 -8.66 15.43 21.68
N LYS A 14 -9.88 14.86 21.60
CA LYS A 14 -10.59 14.35 22.78
C LYS A 14 -9.67 13.38 23.51
N LYS A 15 -9.24 13.76 24.72
CA LYS A 15 -8.48 12.91 25.62
C LYS A 15 -9.47 11.90 26.20
N VAL A 16 -9.33 10.64 25.83
CA VAL A 16 -10.14 9.54 26.37
C VAL A 16 -9.32 8.88 27.47
N ALA A 17 -9.93 8.61 28.61
CA ALA A 17 -9.28 7.86 29.68
C ALA A 17 -9.01 6.42 29.20
N ARG A 18 -7.87 5.84 29.56
CA ARG A 18 -7.52 4.48 29.13
C ARG A 18 -8.50 3.44 29.65
N SER A 19 -9.04 3.65 30.86
CA SER A 19 -10.07 2.79 31.46
C SER A 19 -11.39 2.76 30.69
N THR A 20 -11.68 3.78 29.89
CA THR A 20 -12.89 3.87 29.07
C THR A 20 -12.63 3.59 27.59
N ALA A 21 -11.41 3.14 27.23
CA ALA A 21 -11.08 2.78 25.87
C ALA A 21 -11.83 1.50 25.43
N THR A 22 -12.34 1.50 24.20
CA THR A 22 -13.11 0.36 23.64
C THR A 22 -12.29 -0.89 23.40
N LEU A 23 -10.99 -0.74 23.16
CA LEU A 23 -10.06 -1.84 22.92
C LEU A 23 -8.94 -1.77 23.94
N GLU A 24 -8.44 -2.94 24.34
CA GLU A 24 -7.28 -3.01 25.22
C GLU A 24 -6.08 -2.33 24.58
N GLU A 25 -5.31 -1.63 25.41
CA GLU A 25 -4.10 -0.95 24.95
C GLU A 25 -2.89 -1.55 25.65
N PHE A 26 -1.86 -1.91 24.88
CA PHE A 26 -0.60 -2.44 25.37
C PHE A 26 0.54 -1.49 25.05
N ASP A 27 1.48 -1.36 25.99
CA ASP A 27 2.71 -0.64 25.76
C ASP A 27 3.69 -1.51 24.95
N ARG A 28 4.73 -0.89 24.40
CA ARG A 28 5.76 -1.65 23.68
C ARG A 28 6.44 -2.60 24.66
N ARG A 29 6.67 -3.83 24.22
CA ARG A 29 7.27 -4.94 25.00
C ARG A 29 6.37 -5.52 26.10
N SER A 30 5.15 -5.04 26.28
CA SER A 30 4.14 -5.62 27.19
C SER A 30 2.93 -6.22 26.45
N CYS A 31 3.05 -6.41 25.13
CA CYS A 31 2.02 -7.05 24.33
C CYS A 31 1.98 -8.54 24.67
N PRO A 32 0.80 -9.12 24.95
CA PRO A 32 0.67 -10.54 25.21
C PRO A 32 1.08 -11.36 23.98
N GLU A 33 1.52 -12.59 24.23
CA GLU A 33 1.82 -13.55 23.18
C GLU A 33 0.56 -13.83 22.33
N GLY A 34 0.74 -14.08 21.04
CA GLY A 34 -0.36 -14.29 20.09
C GLY A 34 -0.94 -13.00 19.48
N LEU A 35 -0.70 -11.82 20.07
CA LEU A 35 -1.06 -10.54 19.46
C LEU A 35 0.08 -9.95 18.66
N VAL A 36 -0.19 -9.65 17.39
CA VAL A 36 0.82 -9.12 16.46
C VAL A 36 0.27 -7.98 15.63
N THR A 37 1.16 -7.12 15.16
CA THR A 37 0.81 -6.05 14.23
C THR A 37 0.49 -6.61 12.84
N ARG A 38 -0.27 -5.84 12.05
CA ARG A 38 -0.58 -6.21 10.65
C ARG A 38 0.66 -6.46 9.79
N ARG A 39 1.76 -5.76 10.08
CA ARG A 39 3.05 -5.97 9.39
C ARG A 39 3.66 -7.32 9.73
N GLN A 40 3.66 -7.68 11.02
CA GLN A 40 4.15 -8.98 11.49
C GLN A 40 3.30 -10.16 10.96
N LEU A 41 1.97 -10.00 10.82
CA LEU A 41 1.15 -11.00 10.11
C LEU A 41 1.62 -11.21 8.67
N ARG A 42 1.86 -10.11 7.94
CA ARG A 42 2.30 -10.17 6.54
C ARG A 42 3.66 -10.85 6.40
N GLU A 43 4.59 -10.59 7.31
CA GLU A 43 5.91 -11.24 7.36
C GLU A 43 5.78 -12.77 7.58
N ARG A 44 4.73 -13.21 8.30
CA ARG A 44 4.38 -14.62 8.50
C ARG A 44 3.53 -15.23 7.38
N GLY A 45 3.27 -14.52 6.29
CA GLY A 45 2.40 -14.99 5.20
C GLY A 45 0.91 -15.06 5.58
N LEU A 46 0.50 -14.38 6.67
CA LEU A 46 -0.87 -14.35 7.17
C LEU A 46 -1.58 -13.03 6.85
N SER A 47 -2.89 -13.05 6.97
CA SER A 47 -3.79 -11.92 6.83
C SER A 47 -4.81 -11.91 7.99
N PRO A 48 -5.39 -10.76 8.36
CA PRO A 48 -6.41 -10.68 9.42
C PRO A 48 -7.71 -11.43 9.14
N GLY A 49 -7.86 -12.21 8.07
CA GLY A 49 -9.04 -13.05 7.85
C GLY A 49 -10.41 -12.35 7.74
N GLY A 50 -10.47 -11.02 7.75
CA GLY A 50 -11.70 -10.23 7.78
C GLY A 50 -12.12 -9.71 9.16
N HIS A 51 -11.42 -10.09 10.23
CA HIS A 51 -11.73 -9.59 11.57
C HIS A 51 -11.11 -8.20 11.82
N GLY A 52 -11.75 -7.45 12.73
CA GLY A 52 -11.24 -6.18 13.22
C GLY A 52 -10.00 -6.35 14.12
N PRO A 53 -9.32 -5.24 14.45
CA PRO A 53 -8.24 -5.27 15.44
C PRO A 53 -8.79 -5.57 16.84
N VAL A 54 -8.07 -6.38 17.61
CA VAL A 54 -8.47 -6.80 18.97
C VAL A 54 -7.84 -5.94 20.05
N ALA A 55 -6.72 -5.27 19.76
CA ALA A 55 -6.04 -4.39 20.70
C ALA A 55 -5.26 -3.26 19.99
N ILE A 56 -4.75 -2.33 20.78
CA ILE A 56 -3.96 -1.17 20.34
C ILE A 56 -2.57 -1.23 20.97
N LEU A 57 -1.55 -1.22 20.13
CA LEU A 57 -0.17 -0.93 20.54
C LEU A 57 -0.01 0.59 20.70
N ARG A 58 0.33 1.01 21.92
CA ARG A 58 0.52 2.42 22.28
C ARG A 58 1.77 2.98 21.63
N CYS A 59 1.70 4.24 21.19
CA CYS A 59 2.86 4.94 20.67
C CYS A 59 3.80 5.34 21.83
N LYS A 60 5.08 5.56 21.53
CA LYS A 60 6.09 5.92 22.53
C LYS A 60 5.70 7.16 23.34
N TYR A 61 5.07 8.16 22.68
CA TYR A 61 4.63 9.37 23.35
C TYR A 61 3.49 9.14 24.35
N CYS A 62 2.51 8.29 24.00
CA CYS A 62 1.41 7.95 24.90
C CYS A 62 1.84 7.03 26.03
N ALA A 63 2.93 6.27 25.88
CA ALA A 63 3.48 5.44 26.95
C ALA A 63 3.82 6.25 28.21
N PHE A 64 4.26 7.51 28.07
CA PHE A 64 4.52 8.44 29.18
C PHE A 64 3.26 9.02 29.83
N ARG A 65 2.06 8.63 29.39
CA ARG A 65 0.76 9.10 29.91
C ARG A 65 -0.15 7.90 30.12
N PRO A 66 0.06 7.10 31.19
CA PRO A 66 -0.59 5.80 31.35
C PRO A 66 -2.12 5.88 31.40
N ASP A 67 -2.67 6.98 31.92
CA ASP A 67 -4.11 7.15 32.13
C ASP A 67 -4.88 7.56 30.87
N ILE A 68 -4.17 7.91 29.79
CA ILE A 68 -4.77 8.42 28.56
C ILE A 68 -4.64 7.38 27.45
N SER A 69 -5.76 7.11 26.78
CA SER A 69 -5.84 6.28 25.58
C SER A 69 -4.96 6.84 24.46
N CYS A 70 -4.35 5.94 23.69
CA CYS A 70 -3.53 6.29 22.54
C CYS A 70 -4.35 7.06 21.49
N ASN A 71 -4.03 8.33 21.29
CA ASN A 71 -4.69 9.22 20.33
C ASN A 71 -3.88 9.41 19.03
N HIS A 72 -2.83 8.62 18.83
CA HIS A 72 -1.98 8.74 17.65
C HIS A 72 -2.80 8.51 16.36
N PRO A 73 -2.68 9.36 15.33
CA PRO A 73 -3.51 9.26 14.11
C PRO A 73 -3.40 7.89 13.43
N THR A 74 -2.21 7.28 13.52
CA THR A 74 -1.95 5.92 13.09
C THR A 74 -1.75 5.06 14.33
N ARG A 75 -2.85 4.49 14.85
CA ARG A 75 -2.79 3.53 15.96
C ARG A 75 -2.10 2.25 15.49
N GLY A 76 -1.26 1.67 16.35
CA GLY A 76 -0.62 0.39 16.08
C GLY A 76 -1.62 -0.75 16.33
N TRP A 77 -2.44 -1.09 15.35
CA TRP A 77 -3.44 -2.14 15.53
C TRP A 77 -2.80 -3.53 15.74
N LEU A 78 -3.27 -4.22 16.76
CA LEU A 78 -2.90 -5.60 17.07
C LEU A 78 -4.04 -6.54 16.64
N TYR A 79 -3.63 -7.70 16.13
CA TYR A 79 -4.46 -8.75 15.60
C TYR A 79 -4.05 -10.07 16.25
N ASP A 80 -5.02 -10.92 16.52
CA ASP A 80 -4.77 -12.26 17.03
C ASP A 80 -4.30 -13.17 15.89
N VAL A 81 -3.19 -13.89 16.11
CA VAL A 81 -2.66 -14.88 15.17
C VAL A 81 -3.60 -16.07 15.03
N ALA A 82 -4.32 -16.47 16.07
CA ALA A 82 -5.23 -17.62 16.03
C ALA A 82 -6.43 -17.39 15.09
N LEU A 83 -6.85 -16.14 14.92
CA LEU A 83 -7.92 -15.74 14.01
C LEU A 83 -7.42 -15.41 12.60
N ALA A 84 -6.10 -15.35 12.41
CA ALA A 84 -5.51 -15.01 11.14
C ALA A 84 -5.69 -16.14 10.12
N ARG A 85 -5.73 -15.75 8.84
CA ARG A 85 -5.87 -16.69 7.72
C ARG A 85 -4.67 -16.57 6.78
N PRO A 86 -4.27 -17.65 6.10
CA PRO A 86 -3.25 -17.58 5.06
C PRO A 86 -3.55 -16.45 4.07
N LYS A 87 -2.51 -15.69 3.71
CA LYS A 87 -2.63 -14.63 2.73
C LYS A 87 -3.06 -15.25 1.39
N ARG A 88 -4.08 -14.66 0.75
CA ARG A 88 -4.54 -15.09 -0.57
C ARG A 88 -3.42 -14.96 -1.60
N VAL A 89 -3.19 -16.03 -2.34
CA VAL A 89 -2.32 -16.07 -3.52
C VAL A 89 -3.17 -15.77 -4.75
N PRO A 90 -2.79 -14.82 -5.61
CA PRO A 90 -3.54 -14.56 -6.83
C PRO A 90 -3.50 -15.78 -7.75
N THR A 91 -4.59 -16.01 -8.50
CA THR A 91 -4.59 -17.04 -9.55
C THR A 91 -3.86 -16.54 -10.79
N MET A 92 -3.41 -17.44 -11.66
CA MET A 92 -2.75 -17.06 -12.93
C MET A 92 -3.60 -16.08 -13.76
N ALA A 93 -4.93 -16.28 -13.79
CA ALA A 93 -5.85 -15.38 -14.47
C ALA A 93 -5.87 -13.96 -13.86
N GLN A 94 -5.77 -13.87 -12.52
CA GLN A 94 -5.70 -12.58 -11.82
C GLN A 94 -4.36 -11.88 -12.05
N GLU A 95 -3.26 -12.62 -12.05
CA GLU A 95 -1.94 -12.08 -12.39
C GLU A 95 -1.92 -11.54 -13.81
N TRP A 96 -2.50 -12.27 -14.76
CA TRP A 96 -2.60 -11.81 -16.14
C TRP A 96 -3.48 -10.58 -16.32
N ALA A 97 -4.61 -10.52 -15.60
CA ALA A 97 -5.46 -9.32 -15.58
C ALA A 97 -4.72 -8.11 -15.01
N LEU A 98 -3.93 -8.31 -13.96
CA LEU A 98 -3.10 -7.25 -13.36
C LEU A 98 -1.99 -6.80 -14.32
N ASP A 99 -1.33 -7.73 -15.01
CA ASP A 99 -0.32 -7.40 -16.02
C ASP A 99 -0.92 -6.59 -17.17
N ARG A 100 -2.09 -6.97 -17.69
CA ARG A 100 -2.82 -6.18 -18.70
C ARG A 100 -3.18 -4.78 -18.19
N ALA A 101 -3.65 -4.65 -16.95
CA ALA A 101 -3.95 -3.36 -16.36
C ALA A 101 -2.69 -2.50 -16.15
N MET A 102 -1.55 -3.11 -15.84
CA MET A 102 -0.26 -2.43 -15.80
C MET A 102 0.20 -2.03 -17.20
N ALA A 103 0.08 -2.90 -18.20
CA ALA A 103 0.41 -2.62 -19.59
C ALA A 103 -0.38 -1.42 -20.12
N ALA A 104 -1.70 -1.36 -19.87
CA ALA A 104 -2.53 -0.22 -20.28
C ALA A 104 -2.08 1.11 -19.66
N ARG A 105 -1.58 1.10 -18.41
CA ARG A 105 -1.08 2.30 -17.71
C ARG A 105 0.35 2.69 -18.09
N SER A 106 1.12 1.78 -18.65
CA SER A 106 2.55 1.95 -18.96
C SER A 106 2.85 1.98 -20.46
N THR A 107 1.86 1.72 -21.31
CA THR A 107 2.02 1.75 -22.78
C THR A 107 1.61 3.10 -23.31
N CYS A 108 2.50 3.74 -24.07
CA CYS A 108 2.18 4.99 -24.74
C CYS A 108 1.21 4.73 -25.91
N PRO A 109 0.08 5.46 -26.03
CA PRO A 109 -0.86 5.28 -27.14
C PRO A 109 -0.28 5.71 -28.51
N GLU A 110 0.71 6.61 -28.53
CA GLU A 110 1.33 7.11 -29.77
C GLU A 110 2.42 6.18 -30.30
N CYS A 111 3.48 5.94 -29.51
CA CYS A 111 4.62 5.12 -29.94
C CYS A 111 4.49 3.63 -29.59
N ARG A 112 3.45 3.22 -28.86
CA ARG A 112 3.16 1.84 -28.43
C ARG A 112 4.25 1.15 -27.60
N ARG A 113 5.24 1.90 -27.11
CA ARG A 113 6.27 1.39 -26.20
C ARG A 113 5.71 1.22 -24.79
N ARG A 114 6.01 0.10 -24.14
CA ARG A 114 5.67 -0.20 -22.74
C ARG A 114 6.81 0.22 -21.83
N TYR A 115 6.56 1.07 -20.84
CA TYR A 115 7.54 1.58 -19.89
C TYR A 115 7.58 0.76 -18.59
N TYR A 116 8.70 0.80 -17.85
CA TYR A 116 8.80 0.16 -16.52
C TYR A 116 7.98 0.89 -15.43
N PHE A 117 7.43 2.06 -15.75
CA PHE A 117 6.66 2.90 -14.85
C PHE A 117 5.30 3.29 -15.46
N CYS A 118 4.38 3.75 -14.61
CA CYS A 118 3.08 4.26 -15.06
C CYS A 118 3.25 5.63 -15.74
N LEU A 119 2.70 5.77 -16.94
CA LEU A 119 2.71 7.02 -17.68
C LEU A 119 1.63 7.98 -17.17
N PRO A 120 1.84 9.30 -17.23
CA PRO A 120 0.85 10.30 -16.86
C PRO A 120 -0.23 10.49 -17.95
N LEU A 121 -0.84 9.41 -18.44
CA LEU A 121 -1.79 9.41 -19.57
C LEU A 121 -2.99 10.34 -19.37
N ARG A 122 -3.45 10.53 -18.12
CA ARG A 122 -4.57 11.43 -17.82
C ARG A 122 -4.25 12.91 -18.06
N THR A 123 -3.00 13.32 -17.82
CA THR A 123 -2.60 14.73 -17.89
C THR A 123 -1.81 15.07 -19.13
N GLN A 124 -1.02 14.12 -19.65
CA GLN A 124 -0.14 14.30 -20.81
C GLN A 124 -0.66 13.59 -22.06
N GLY A 125 -1.56 12.62 -21.94
CA GLY A 125 -2.07 11.81 -23.06
C GLY A 125 -1.09 10.75 -23.57
N SER A 126 0.22 11.00 -23.48
CA SER A 126 1.27 10.13 -23.98
C SER A 126 2.48 10.06 -23.02
N CYS A 127 3.56 9.40 -23.46
CA CYS A 127 4.81 9.40 -22.71
C CYS A 127 5.56 10.73 -22.87
N ASP A 128 6.43 11.05 -21.91
CA ASP A 128 7.22 12.28 -21.94
C ASP A 128 8.08 12.45 -23.21
N PRO A 129 8.73 11.40 -23.75
CA PRO A 129 9.44 11.46 -25.04
C PRO A 129 8.55 11.87 -26.22
N CYS A 130 7.34 11.32 -26.32
CA CYS A 130 6.38 11.68 -27.38
C CYS A 130 5.90 13.13 -27.23
N ALA A 131 5.56 13.53 -26.02
CA ALA A 131 5.09 14.87 -25.74
C ALA A 131 6.16 15.97 -25.93
N ARG A 132 7.44 15.64 -25.73
CA ARG A 132 8.57 16.58 -25.85
C ARG A 132 9.41 16.41 -27.12
N GLY A 133 9.19 15.35 -27.89
CA GLY A 133 9.88 15.10 -29.15
C GLY A 133 11.35 14.65 -29.02
N TYR A 134 11.70 13.87 -27.98
CA TYR A 134 13.06 13.31 -27.85
C TYR A 134 13.03 11.79 -27.84
N GLU A 135 14.19 11.17 -28.04
CA GLU A 135 14.32 9.71 -28.05
C GLU A 135 14.45 9.14 -26.62
N PRO A 136 13.59 8.19 -26.20
CA PRO A 136 13.71 7.59 -24.87
C PRO A 136 14.98 6.75 -24.75
N SER A 137 15.61 6.83 -23.57
CA SER A 137 16.66 5.87 -23.22
C SER A 137 16.11 4.43 -23.25
N PRO A 138 16.82 3.46 -23.85
CA PRO A 138 16.45 2.05 -23.86
C PRO A 138 16.14 1.46 -22.49
N ASP A 139 16.75 2.00 -21.43
CA ASP A 139 16.57 1.51 -20.05
C ASP A 139 15.20 1.90 -19.45
N THR A 140 14.46 2.79 -20.10
CA THR A 140 13.19 3.32 -19.59
C THR A 140 11.99 2.49 -20.02
N TYR A 141 12.12 1.69 -21.07
CA TYR A 141 11.05 0.87 -21.62
C TYR A 141 11.48 -0.58 -21.78
N PHE A 142 10.48 -1.46 -21.84
CA PHE A 142 10.72 -2.85 -22.22
C PHE A 142 11.15 -2.84 -23.69
N ALA A 143 12.45 -2.79 -23.94
CA ALA A 143 13.00 -3.07 -25.26
C ALA A 143 12.47 -4.44 -25.68
N SER A 144 11.72 -4.51 -26.78
CA SER A 144 11.30 -5.80 -27.31
C SER A 144 12.56 -6.61 -27.54
N THR A 145 12.82 -7.59 -26.67
CA THR A 145 13.99 -8.45 -26.77
C THR A 145 13.77 -9.37 -27.96
N ALA A 146 14.25 -8.91 -29.11
CA ALA A 146 14.26 -9.60 -30.40
C ALA A 146 12.88 -9.99 -30.98
N PRO A 147 12.74 -10.10 -32.31
CA PRO A 147 11.64 -10.87 -32.86
C PRO A 147 11.75 -12.30 -32.32
N VAL A 148 10.71 -12.76 -31.61
CA VAL A 148 10.56 -14.17 -31.28
C VAL A 148 10.42 -14.91 -32.62
N SER A 149 11.53 -15.45 -33.13
CA SER A 149 11.48 -16.38 -34.25
C SER A 149 10.83 -17.66 -33.73
N HIS A 150 9.52 -17.77 -33.89
CA HIS A 150 8.77 -19.00 -33.61
C HIS A 150 9.30 -20.10 -34.54
N ARG A 151 10.26 -20.90 -34.07
CA ARG A 151 10.79 -22.08 -34.79
C ARG A 151 10.03 -23.37 -34.49
N LEU A 152 8.77 -23.29 -34.03
CA LEU A 152 7.97 -24.47 -33.64
C LEU A 152 7.23 -25.16 -34.80
N ALA A 153 7.64 -24.90 -36.05
CA ALA A 153 7.21 -25.67 -37.20
C ALA A 153 8.46 -26.02 -38.03
N ALA A 154 9.06 -27.16 -37.71
CA ALA A 154 9.99 -27.90 -38.56
C ALA A 154 9.83 -29.38 -38.25
#